data_AF-A0A2P8DIE1-F1
#
_entry.id   AF-A0A2P8DIE1-F1
#
_cell.length_a   1.000
_cell.length_b   1.000
_cell.length_c   1.000
_cell.angle_alpha   90.00
_cell.angle_beta   90.00
_cell.angle_gamma   90.00
#
_symmetry.space_group_name_H-M   'P 1'
#
loop_
_entity.id
_entity.type
_entity.pdbx_description
1 polymer ?
#
loop_
_entity_poly.entity_id
_entity_poly.type
_entity_poly.pdbx_seq_one_letter_code
_entity_poly.pdbx_strand_id
1 'polypeptide(L)'
;MTSACPQCGGPGGTDRCRALFDQLLALEFGRGEPWGPLHGVTVPAFALQHPGRFAATDPNAWLTSLHVYVTHGLESASRMWTGAAGRGLPVVAGLPPVARMPHPFTVTIADVAGPDRDFPADGHADRVDRWVRDIYGCLVDRKS
;
A
#
# COMPACT_ATOMS: atom_id res chain seq x y z
N MET A 1 -3.75 25.67 -8.77
CA MET A 1 -4.08 24.76 -7.66
C MET A 1 -4.02 23.35 -8.19
N THR A 2 -3.06 22.53 -7.73
CA THR A 2 -3.06 21.10 -8.04
C THR A 2 -4.17 20.44 -7.22
N SER A 3 -5.13 19.82 -7.90
CA SER A 3 -6.25 19.14 -7.26
C SER A 3 -5.77 17.94 -6.43
N ALA A 4 -6.55 17.57 -5.42
CA ALA A 4 -6.35 16.32 -4.69
C ALA A 4 -6.63 15.12 -5.63
N CYS A 5 -5.97 14.00 -5.38
CA CYS A 5 -6.24 12.74 -6.08
C CYS A 5 -7.68 12.27 -5.75
N PRO A 6 -8.53 12.02 -6.76
CA PRO A 6 -9.91 11.58 -6.53
C PRO A 6 -10.01 10.15 -5.98
N GLN A 7 -8.91 9.39 -5.90
CA GLN A 7 -8.90 8.01 -5.38
C GLN A 7 -8.36 7.91 -3.96
N CYS A 8 -7.29 8.65 -3.62
CA CYS A 8 -6.68 8.57 -2.30
C CYS A 8 -6.79 9.86 -1.46
N GLY A 9 -7.11 11.00 -2.08
CA GLY A 9 -7.09 12.31 -1.42
C GLY A 9 -5.72 12.98 -1.37
N GLY A 10 -4.65 12.30 -1.80
CA GLY A 10 -3.28 12.83 -1.79
C GLY A 10 -3.08 14.05 -2.70
N PRO A 11 -2.09 14.91 -2.42
CA PRO A 11 -1.86 16.15 -3.17
C PRO A 11 -1.31 15.88 -4.58
N GLY A 12 -1.67 16.75 -5.54
CA GLY A 12 -1.08 16.74 -6.89
C GLY A 12 -1.81 15.86 -7.92
N GLY A 13 -2.96 15.30 -7.57
CA GLY A 13 -3.79 14.52 -8.48
C GLY A 13 -3.26 13.11 -8.75
N THR A 14 -3.99 12.36 -9.59
CA THR A 14 -3.70 10.97 -9.93
C THR A 14 -2.32 10.77 -10.55
N ASP A 15 -1.85 11.72 -11.36
CA ASP A 15 -0.55 11.63 -12.02
C ASP A 15 0.60 11.78 -11.03
N ARG A 16 0.42 12.59 -9.98
CA ARG A 16 1.44 12.71 -8.94
C ARG A 16 1.58 11.43 -8.12
N CYS A 17 0.45 10.81 -7.73
CA CYS A 17 0.46 9.52 -7.06
C CYS A 17 1.17 8.46 -7.90
N ARG A 18 0.97 8.49 -9.23
CA ARG A 18 1.67 7.57 -10.13
C ARG A 18 3.16 7.82 -10.21
N ALA A 19 3.58 9.06 -10.40
CA ALA A 19 5.00 9.39 -10.45
C ALA A 19 5.75 8.96 -9.18
N LEU A 20 5.12 9.16 -8.01
CA LEU A 20 5.65 8.68 -6.73
C LEU A 20 5.74 7.15 -6.68
N PHE A 21 4.70 6.46 -7.14
CA PHE A 21 4.70 5.00 -7.14
C PHE A 21 5.76 4.41 -8.07
N ASP A 22 5.92 4.97 -9.27
CA ASP A 22 6.97 4.52 -10.21
C ASP A 22 8.38 4.75 -9.62
N GLN A 23 8.59 5.85 -8.90
CA GLN A 23 9.83 6.12 -8.17
C GLN A 23 10.07 5.13 -7.02
N LEU A 24 9.05 4.84 -6.22
CA LEU A 24 9.14 3.86 -5.14
C LEU A 24 9.47 2.47 -5.68
N LEU A 25 8.80 2.03 -6.75
CA LEU A 25 9.09 0.76 -7.42
C LEU A 25 10.54 0.68 -7.87
N ALA A 26 11.09 1.77 -8.44
CA ALA A 26 12.50 1.79 -8.86
C ALA A 26 13.46 1.54 -7.69
N LEU A 27 13.17 2.12 -6.51
CA LEU A 27 13.96 1.90 -5.29
C LEU A 27 13.84 0.46 -4.79
N GLU A 28 12.62 -0.08 -4.79
CA GLU A 28 12.34 -1.46 -4.34
C GLU A 28 13.01 -2.51 -5.23
N PHE A 29 12.98 -2.33 -6.55
CA PHE A 29 13.68 -3.22 -7.50
C PHE A 29 15.20 -3.15 -7.38
N GLY A 30 15.75 -2.04 -6.86
CA GLY A 30 17.15 -1.94 -6.46
C GLY A 30 17.53 -2.90 -5.33
N ARG A 31 16.55 -3.49 -4.62
CA ARG A 31 16.71 -4.46 -3.52
C ARG A 31 17.59 -4.01 -2.35
N GLY A 32 17.94 -2.73 -2.28
CA GLY A 32 18.65 -2.13 -1.16
C GLY A 32 17.70 -1.89 0.03
N GLU A 33 18.25 -2.00 1.24
CA GLU A 33 17.55 -1.49 2.41
C GLU A 33 17.46 0.05 2.36
N PRO A 34 16.36 0.63 2.89
CA PRO A 34 15.22 -0.03 3.53
C PRO A 34 14.06 -0.39 2.57
N TRP A 35 14.14 -0.05 1.29
CA TRP A 35 13.01 -0.12 0.36
C TRP A 35 12.64 -1.55 -0.06
N GLY A 36 13.61 -2.33 -0.53
CA GLY A 36 13.38 -3.64 -1.14
C GLY A 36 12.50 -4.59 -0.30
N PRO A 37 12.77 -4.78 1.01
CA PRO A 37 11.97 -5.66 1.87
C PRO A 37 10.47 -5.30 1.96
N LEU A 38 10.11 -4.04 1.73
CA LEU A 38 8.74 -3.51 1.92
C LEU A 38 7.85 -3.64 0.68
N HIS A 39 8.40 -4.05 -0.46
CA HIS A 39 7.65 -4.19 -1.74
C HIS A 39 6.34 -4.97 -1.59
N GLY A 40 6.35 -6.03 -0.79
CA GLY A 40 5.17 -6.88 -0.57
C GLY A 40 4.02 -6.20 0.17
N VAL A 41 4.22 -5.02 0.75
CA VAL A 41 3.18 -4.26 1.48
C VAL A 41 2.90 -2.89 0.85
N THR A 42 3.89 -2.25 0.24
CA THR A 42 3.74 -0.97 -0.48
C THR A 42 2.90 -1.11 -1.74
N VAL A 43 3.07 -2.19 -2.52
CA VAL A 43 2.26 -2.44 -3.72
C VAL A 43 0.78 -2.68 -3.35
N PRO A 44 0.43 -3.58 -2.41
CA PRO A 44 -0.95 -3.70 -1.92
C PRO A 44 -1.54 -2.41 -1.37
N ALA A 45 -0.77 -1.64 -0.59
CA ALA A 45 -1.22 -0.37 -0.04
C ALA A 45 -1.58 0.62 -1.16
N PHE A 46 -0.71 0.76 -2.16
CA PHE A 46 -0.99 1.61 -3.31
C PHE A 46 -2.20 1.13 -4.11
N ALA A 47 -2.32 -0.18 -4.33
CA ALA A 47 -3.41 -0.78 -5.09
C ALA A 47 -4.78 -0.58 -4.42
N LEU A 48 -4.85 -0.72 -3.09
CA LEU A 48 -6.08 -0.47 -2.31
C LEU A 48 -6.50 1.00 -2.35
N GLN A 49 -5.56 1.94 -2.37
CA GLN A 49 -5.86 3.38 -2.51
C GLN A 49 -6.20 3.81 -3.94
N HIS A 50 -5.86 3.00 -4.95
CA HIS A 50 -6.03 3.32 -6.37
C HIS A 50 -6.62 2.14 -7.17
N PRO A 51 -7.81 1.62 -6.79
CA PRO A 51 -8.38 0.39 -7.36
C PRO A 51 -8.57 0.46 -8.88
N GLY A 52 -8.85 1.65 -9.44
CA GLY A 52 -9.01 1.84 -10.88
C GLY A 52 -7.75 1.52 -11.70
N ARG A 53 -6.57 1.48 -11.07
CA ARG A 53 -5.30 1.08 -11.71
C ARG A 53 -5.00 -0.41 -11.62
N PHE A 54 -5.73 -1.14 -10.77
CA PHE A 54 -5.49 -2.55 -10.45
C PHE A 54 -6.76 -3.39 -10.57
N ALA A 55 -7.68 -3.00 -11.46
CA ALA A 55 -9.01 -3.61 -11.60
C ALA A 55 -8.99 -5.12 -11.91
N ALA A 56 -7.86 -5.66 -12.36
CA ALA A 56 -7.68 -7.08 -12.64
C ALA A 56 -7.38 -7.93 -11.39
N THR A 57 -7.15 -7.33 -10.23
CA THR A 57 -6.82 -8.06 -8.99
C THR A 57 -7.88 -7.84 -7.92
N ASP A 58 -8.25 -8.92 -7.23
CA ASP A 58 -9.19 -8.88 -6.12
C ASP A 58 -8.65 -8.00 -4.98
N PRO A 59 -9.35 -6.93 -4.55
CA PRO A 59 -8.94 -6.12 -3.42
C PRO A 59 -8.80 -6.91 -2.11
N ASN A 60 -9.52 -8.03 -1.93
CA ASN A 60 -9.38 -8.88 -0.75
C ASN A 60 -8.02 -9.59 -0.69
N ALA A 61 -7.44 -9.90 -1.86
CA ALA A 61 -6.08 -10.43 -1.96
C ALA A 61 -5.05 -9.39 -1.54
N TRP A 62 -5.23 -8.11 -1.92
CA TRP A 62 -4.38 -7.03 -1.44
C TRP A 62 -4.53 -6.77 0.07
N LEU A 63 -5.77 -6.77 0.58
CA LEU A 63 -6.03 -6.63 2.02
C LEU A 63 -5.36 -7.74 2.83
N THR A 64 -5.29 -8.96 2.29
CA THR A 64 -4.59 -10.08 2.95
C THR A 64 -3.12 -9.76 3.20
N SER A 65 -2.43 -9.09 2.27
CA SER A 65 -1.03 -8.70 2.51
C SER A 65 -0.89 -7.72 3.66
N LEU A 66 -1.76 -6.71 3.72
CA LEU A 66 -1.76 -5.76 4.84
C LEU A 66 -2.12 -6.45 6.16
N HIS A 67 -3.09 -7.38 6.15
CA HIS A 67 -3.48 -8.15 7.33
C HIS A 67 -2.31 -8.96 7.90
N VAL A 68 -1.61 -9.71 7.03
CA VAL A 68 -0.47 -10.53 7.44
C VAL A 68 0.66 -9.65 7.99
N TYR A 69 0.92 -8.50 7.36
CA TYR A 69 1.90 -7.54 7.87
C TYR A 69 1.52 -7.00 9.25
N VAL A 70 0.28 -6.52 9.42
CA VAL A 70 -0.19 -5.92 10.68
C VAL A 70 -0.22 -6.93 11.82
N THR A 71 -0.56 -8.19 11.52
CA THR A 71 -0.76 -9.25 12.53
C THR A 71 0.51 -10.05 12.82
N HIS A 72 1.35 -10.28 11.81
CA HIS A 72 2.48 -11.21 11.87
C HIS A 72 3.83 -10.60 11.45
N GLY A 73 3.85 -9.30 11.16
CA GLY A 73 5.06 -8.55 10.84
C GLY A 73 5.56 -8.73 9.41
N LEU A 74 6.63 -7.98 9.10
CA LEU A 74 7.22 -7.89 7.76
C LEU A 74 7.67 -9.23 7.21
N GLU A 75 8.36 -10.05 8.02
CA GLU A 75 8.90 -11.32 7.55
C GLU A 75 7.79 -12.25 7.02
N SER A 76 6.67 -12.33 7.73
CA SER A 76 5.52 -13.14 7.34
C SER A 76 4.90 -12.63 6.03
N ALA A 77 4.76 -11.31 5.88
CA ALA A 77 4.25 -10.68 4.67
C ALA A 77 5.20 -10.91 3.48
N SER A 78 6.51 -10.77 3.67
CA SER A 78 7.52 -10.99 2.63
C SER A 78 7.57 -12.46 2.17
N ARG A 79 7.46 -13.42 3.10
CA ARG A 79 7.39 -14.85 2.76
C ARG A 79 6.13 -15.16 1.95
N MET A 80 4.98 -14.63 2.36
CA MET A 80 3.72 -14.81 1.63
C MET A 80 3.80 -14.20 0.23
N TRP A 81 4.29 -12.97 0.11
CA TRP A 81 4.43 -12.28 -1.17
C TRP A 81 5.34 -13.05 -2.14
N THR A 82 6.46 -13.55 -1.65
CA THR A 82 7.40 -14.35 -2.46
C THR A 82 6.77 -15.69 -2.88
N GLY A 83 6.02 -16.34 -1.98
CA GLY A 83 5.30 -17.58 -2.27
C GLY A 83 4.10 -17.43 -3.22
N ALA A 84 3.57 -16.22 -3.37
CA ALA A 84 2.44 -15.91 -4.25
C ALA A 84 2.83 -15.82 -5.73
N ALA A 85 4.13 -15.81 -6.06
CA ALA A 85 4.61 -15.79 -7.44
C ALA A 85 4.02 -16.97 -8.25
N GLY A 86 3.25 -16.65 -9.29
CA GLY A 86 2.57 -17.64 -10.14
C GLY A 86 1.34 -18.33 -9.52
N ARG A 87 0.98 -18.01 -8.28
CA ARG A 87 -0.18 -18.59 -7.56
C ARG A 87 -1.23 -17.55 -7.14
N GLY A 88 -0.86 -16.27 -7.12
CA GLY A 88 -1.69 -15.20 -6.56
C GLY A 88 -1.58 -15.15 -5.04
N LEU A 89 -1.97 -14.01 -4.46
CA LEU A 89 -2.06 -13.88 -3.00
C LEU A 89 -3.27 -14.66 -2.50
N PRO A 90 -3.13 -15.43 -1.40
CA PRO A 90 -4.28 -16.06 -0.78
C PRO A 90 -5.24 -14.98 -0.24
N VAL A 91 -6.52 -15.33 -0.11
CA VAL A 91 -7.49 -14.54 0.65
C VAL A 91 -7.62 -15.18 2.03
N VAL A 92 -7.28 -14.44 3.09
CA VAL A 92 -7.42 -14.91 4.47
C VAL A 92 -8.89 -14.87 4.89
N ALA A 93 -9.39 -15.98 5.44
CA ALA A 93 -10.74 -16.08 5.98
C ALA A 93 -10.89 -15.23 7.24
N GLY A 94 -12.08 -14.65 7.44
CA GLY A 94 -12.40 -13.84 8.63
C GLY A 94 -12.13 -12.35 8.48
N LEU A 95 -11.54 -11.91 7.37
CA LEU A 95 -11.51 -10.48 7.01
C LEU A 95 -12.87 -10.04 6.45
N PRO A 96 -13.36 -8.84 6.79
CA PRO A 96 -14.51 -8.28 6.11
C PRO A 96 -14.19 -8.08 4.62
N PRO A 97 -15.12 -8.39 3.71
CA PRO A 97 -14.88 -8.21 2.30
C PRO A 97 -14.74 -6.72 1.98
N VAL A 98 -13.80 -6.37 1.10
CA VAL A 98 -13.63 -5.00 0.64
C VAL A 98 -14.74 -4.63 -0.34
N ALA A 99 -15.87 -4.16 0.21
CA ALA A 99 -17.05 -3.80 -0.58
C ALA A 99 -16.92 -2.42 -1.24
N ARG A 100 -16.27 -1.46 -0.56
CA ARG A 100 -16.06 -0.10 -1.05
C ARG A 100 -14.73 0.43 -0.54
N MET A 101 -13.97 1.08 -1.42
CA MET A 101 -12.75 1.78 -1.00
C MET A 101 -13.09 3.05 -0.21
N PRO A 102 -12.49 3.23 0.97
CA PRO A 102 -12.53 4.49 1.69
C PRO A 102 -12.01 5.64 0.82
N HIS A 103 -12.61 6.82 0.96
CA HIS A 103 -12.07 8.06 0.43
C HIS A 103 -12.57 9.23 1.29
N PRO A 104 -11.72 10.22 1.62
CA PRO A 104 -10.27 10.23 1.39
C PRO A 104 -9.54 9.33 2.40
N PHE A 105 -8.26 9.02 2.13
CA PHE A 105 -7.37 8.40 3.13
C PHE A 105 -6.60 9.48 3.88
N THR A 106 -6.21 9.19 5.12
CA THR A 106 -5.44 10.12 5.97
C THR A 106 -3.95 10.06 5.65
N VAL A 107 -3.45 8.85 5.33
CA VAL A 107 -2.06 8.62 4.97
C VAL A 107 -2.01 8.10 3.54
N THR A 108 -1.14 8.67 2.72
CA THR A 108 -0.99 8.36 1.29
C THR A 108 0.47 8.14 0.94
N ILE A 109 0.74 7.74 -0.31
CA ILE A 109 2.12 7.64 -0.82
C ILE A 109 2.89 8.97 -0.75
N ALA A 110 2.20 10.13 -0.74
CA ALA A 110 2.85 11.43 -0.57
C ALA A 110 3.49 11.57 0.82
N ASP A 111 2.85 11.02 1.86
CA ASP A 111 3.38 11.01 3.23
C ASP A 111 4.60 10.10 3.32
N VAL A 112 4.58 8.96 2.64
CA VAL A 112 5.72 8.01 2.57
C VAL A 112 6.92 8.63 1.87
N ALA A 113 6.67 9.39 0.80
CA ALA A 113 7.70 10.07 0.02
C ALA A 113 8.36 11.22 0.79
N GLY A 114 7.74 11.73 1.87
CA GLY A 114 8.24 12.85 2.64
C GLY A 114 8.06 14.21 1.93
N PRO A 115 8.51 15.31 2.55
CA PRO A 115 8.33 16.66 2.04
C PRO A 115 9.01 16.89 0.69
N ASP A 116 10.21 16.33 0.51
CA ASP A 116 11.01 16.42 -0.73
C ASP A 116 10.62 15.39 -1.77
N ARG A 117 9.71 14.47 -1.40
CA ARG A 117 9.07 13.49 -2.28
C ARG A 117 10.07 12.55 -2.94
N ASP A 118 11.06 12.12 -2.18
CA ASP A 118 12.20 11.33 -2.62
C ASP A 118 12.36 9.99 -1.89
N PHE A 119 11.45 9.67 -0.97
CA PHE A 119 11.46 8.45 -0.17
C PHE A 119 12.76 8.28 0.64
N PRO A 120 13.07 9.22 1.56
CA PRO A 120 14.34 9.19 2.27
C PRO A 120 14.45 7.88 3.05
N ALA A 121 15.66 7.29 3.11
CA ALA A 121 15.88 6.02 3.80
C ALA A 121 15.51 6.12 5.30
N ASP A 122 15.91 7.22 5.92
CA ASP A 122 15.66 7.48 7.34
C ASP A 122 14.16 7.54 7.62
N GLY A 123 13.68 6.63 8.48
CA GLY A 123 12.27 6.50 8.85
C GLY A 123 11.36 6.01 7.72
N HIS A 124 11.89 5.48 6.60
CA HIS A 124 11.08 4.97 5.49
C HIS A 124 10.14 3.86 5.97
N ALA A 125 10.67 2.89 6.72
CA ALA A 125 9.90 1.78 7.26
C ALA A 125 8.75 2.26 8.17
N ASP A 126 8.99 3.26 9.02
CA ASP A 126 7.96 3.81 9.91
C ASP A 126 6.84 4.52 9.13
N ARG A 127 7.20 5.23 8.06
CA ARG A 127 6.21 5.87 7.18
C ARG A 127 5.37 4.83 6.43
N VAL A 128 5.99 3.73 5.98
CA VAL A 128 5.27 2.61 5.37
C VAL A 128 4.38 1.89 6.37
N ASP A 129 4.86 1.62 7.60
CA ASP A 129 4.04 0.99 8.66
C ASP A 129 2.80 1.84 8.95
N ARG A 130 2.97 3.16 9.15
CA ARG A 130 1.87 4.09 9.35
C ARG A 130 0.87 4.06 8.19
N TRP A 131 1.36 4.06 6.95
CA TRP A 131 0.51 4.03 5.76
C TRP A 131 -0.30 2.74 5.65
N VAL A 132 0.34 1.60 5.86
CA VAL A 132 -0.30 0.28 5.84
C VAL A 132 -1.36 0.16 6.94
N ARG A 133 -1.05 0.58 8.17
CA ARG A 133 -1.99 0.53 9.29
C ARG A 133 -3.20 1.44 9.10
N ASP A 134 -3.03 2.63 8.53
CA ASP A 134 -4.14 3.56 8.22
C ASP A 134 -5.13 2.93 7.23
N ILE A 135 -4.61 2.35 6.14
CA ILE A 135 -5.44 1.65 5.14
C ILE A 135 -6.15 0.45 5.77
N TYR A 136 -5.39 -0.38 6.50
CA TYR A 136 -5.93 -1.59 7.14
C TYR A 136 -7.05 -1.25 8.13
N GLY A 137 -6.84 -0.29 9.02
CA GLY A 137 -7.86 0.18 9.97
C GLY A 137 -9.10 0.74 9.26
N CYS A 138 -8.92 1.51 8.19
CA CYS A 138 -10.05 2.02 7.40
C CYS A 138 -10.90 0.92 6.75
N LEU A 139 -10.29 -0.22 6.40
CA LEU A 139 -10.96 -1.34 5.74
C LEU A 139 -11.53 -2.37 6.72
N VAL A 140 -10.92 -2.54 7.89
CA VAL A 140 -11.29 -3.59 8.86
C VAL A 140 -12.13 -3.06 10.04
N ASP A 141 -11.90 -1.82 10.50
CA ASP A 141 -12.57 -1.30 11.71
C ASP A 141 -13.92 -0.64 11.44
N ARG A 142 -14.27 -0.39 10.17
CA ARG A 142 -15.58 0.14 9.81
C ARG A 142 -16.63 -0.97 9.84
N LYS A 143 -17.17 -1.23 11.03
CA LYS A 143 -18.48 -1.89 11.17
C LYS A 143 -19.49 -1.13 10.31
N SER A 144 -20.10 -1.85 9.36
CA SER A 144 -21.26 -1.36 8.60
C SER A 144 -22.43 -1.03 9.53
#